data_AF-A0A7L0MIC2-F1
#
_entry.id   AF-A0A7L0MIC2-F1
#
_cell.length_a   1.000
_cell.length_b   1.000
_cell.length_c   1.000
_cell.angle_alpha   90.00
_cell.angle_beta   90.00
_cell.angle_gamma   90.00
#
_symmetry.space_group_name_H-M   'P 1'
#
loop_
_entity.id
_entity.type
_entity.pdbx_description
1 polymer ?
#
loop_
_entity_poly.entity_id
_entity_poly.type
_entity_poly.pdbx_seq_one_letter_code
_entity_poly.pdbx_strand_id
1 'polypeptide(L)'
;HLATSLPLPSEGDHLRPRIDLIAFMIDIKSKYSLKNVEASLAHVAANFFLGKVCFLVTGVGRVNYCSVEMSSIWKLGEVYCSPVLYCELELERIRVATAQRLLRMLQICAGHVPGVSALTFSFLLRNS
;
A
#
# COMPACT_ATOMS: atom_id res chain seq x y z
N HIS A 1 24.16 13.33 6.12
CA HIS A 1 23.08 14.25 5.69
C HIS A 1 21.80 13.42 5.52
N LEU A 2 20.76 13.66 6.31
CA LEU A 2 19.44 13.05 6.10
C LEU A 2 18.62 14.00 5.22
N ALA A 3 18.20 13.57 4.04
CA ALA A 3 17.36 14.40 3.19
C ALA A 3 15.95 14.49 3.79
N THR A 4 15.44 15.71 3.96
CA THR A 4 14.08 15.98 4.46
C THR A 4 13.07 16.20 3.33
N SER A 5 13.52 16.23 2.07
CA SER A 5 12.70 16.47 0.87
C SER A 5 13.37 15.92 -0.39
N LEU A 6 12.58 15.76 -1.45
CA LEU A 6 13.00 15.24 -2.77
C LEU A 6 13.43 16.37 -3.74
N PRO A 7 14.29 16.10 -4.74
CA PRO A 7 14.90 14.81 -5.04
C PRO A 7 16.04 14.47 -4.08
N LEU A 8 16.17 13.18 -3.76
CA LEU A 8 17.28 12.69 -2.95
C LEU A 8 18.61 12.96 -3.66
N PRO A 9 19.71 13.16 -2.91
CA PRO A 9 21.05 13.19 -3.49
C PRO A 9 21.29 11.95 -4.37
N SER A 10 21.94 12.16 -5.51
CA SER A 10 22.39 11.09 -6.42
C SER A 10 23.56 10.29 -5.85
N GLU A 11 24.19 10.81 -4.79
CA GLU A 11 25.21 10.09 -4.01
C GLU A 11 24.60 8.83 -3.39
N GLY A 12 25.16 7.66 -3.74
CA GLY A 12 24.67 6.37 -3.25
C GLY A 12 23.40 5.86 -3.94
N ASP A 13 23.02 6.39 -5.11
CA ASP A 13 21.86 5.89 -5.86
C ASP A 13 22.01 4.40 -6.23
N HIS A 14 23.25 3.95 -6.49
CA HIS A 14 23.62 2.55 -6.73
C HIS A 14 23.56 1.67 -5.45
N LEU A 15 23.55 2.28 -4.26
CA LEU A 15 23.35 1.58 -2.98
C LEU A 15 21.88 1.58 -2.54
N ARG A 16 21.03 2.39 -3.18
CA ARG A 16 19.62 2.50 -2.81
C ARG A 16 18.91 1.21 -3.21
N PRO A 17 18.29 0.48 -2.25
CA PRO A 17 17.55 -0.72 -2.59
C PRO A 17 16.40 -0.36 -3.52
N ARG A 18 16.24 -1.15 -4.59
CA ARG A 18 15.06 -1.06 -5.46
C ARG A 18 13.83 -1.47 -4.64
N ILE A 19 12.81 -0.62 -4.65
CA ILE A 19 11.52 -0.89 -4.03
C ILE A 19 10.51 -1.19 -5.14
N ASP A 20 9.94 -2.39 -5.12
CA ASP A 20 8.97 -2.82 -6.13
C ASP A 20 7.51 -2.64 -5.70
N LEU A 21 7.23 -2.64 -4.40
CA LEU A 21 5.90 -2.46 -3.83
C LEU A 21 5.98 -1.70 -2.51
N ILE A 22 5.08 -0.75 -2.30
CA ILE A 22 4.87 -0.06 -1.01
C ILE A 22 3.48 -0.44 -0.49
N ALA A 23 3.44 -1.06 0.69
CA ALA A 23 2.18 -1.38 1.37
C ALA A 23 2.01 -0.47 2.59
N PHE A 24 1.07 0.47 2.52
CA PHE A 24 0.72 1.33 3.66
C PHE A 24 -0.24 0.60 4.58
N MET A 25 0.22 0.25 5.78
CA MET A 25 -0.62 -0.35 6.80
C MET A 25 -1.41 0.72 7.56
N ILE A 26 -2.73 0.54 7.62
CA ILE A 26 -3.66 1.44 8.31
C ILE A 26 -4.40 0.64 9.37
N ASP A 27 -4.18 0.96 10.64
CA ASP A 27 -5.02 0.43 11.73
C ASP A 27 -6.30 1.26 11.83
N ILE A 28 -7.45 0.65 11.52
CA ILE A 28 -8.75 1.32 11.53
C ILE A 28 -9.17 1.81 12.93
N LYS A 29 -8.51 1.30 13.99
CA LYS A 29 -8.74 1.72 15.37
C LYS A 29 -7.99 3.01 15.71
N SER A 30 -7.06 3.46 14.87
CA SER A 30 -6.18 4.59 15.13
C SER A 30 -6.30 5.68 14.07
N LYS A 31 -6.95 6.81 14.41
CA LYS A 31 -6.95 8.02 13.55
C LYS A 31 -5.54 8.53 13.27
N TYR A 32 -4.62 8.32 14.22
CA TYR A 32 -3.21 8.68 14.03
C TYR A 32 -2.56 7.85 12.92
N SER A 33 -2.86 6.54 12.86
CA SER A 33 -2.38 5.67 11.77
C SER A 33 -2.79 6.19 10.40
N LEU A 34 -4.07 6.57 10.22
CA LEU A 34 -4.55 7.17 8.97
C LEU A 34 -3.83 8.48 8.64
N LYS A 35 -3.77 9.43 9.60
CA LYS A 35 -3.10 10.73 9.38
C LYS A 35 -1.62 10.58 9.01
N ASN A 36 -0.94 9.63 9.63
CA ASN A 36 0.46 9.35 9.32
C ASN A 36 0.64 8.80 7.90
N VAL A 37 -0.28 7.95 7.44
CA VAL A 37 -0.30 7.48 6.05
C VAL A 37 -0.59 8.63 5.09
N GLU A 38 -1.59 9.46 5.35
CA GLU A 38 -1.92 10.64 4.54
C GLU A 38 -0.72 11.58 4.39
N ALA A 39 -0.01 11.86 5.49
CA ALA A 39 1.20 12.68 5.47
C ALA A 39 2.35 12.00 4.70
N SER A 40 2.50 10.68 4.81
CA SER A 40 3.55 9.92 4.14
C SER A 40 3.38 9.87 2.62
N LEU A 41 2.14 9.90 2.12
CA LEU A 41 1.84 9.79 0.69
C LEU A 41 2.39 10.97 -0.13
N ALA A 42 2.52 12.15 0.46
CA ALA A 42 3.12 13.32 -0.19
C ALA A 42 4.59 13.12 -0.57
N HIS A 43 5.26 12.14 0.04
CA HIS A 43 6.66 11.82 -0.19
C HIS A 43 6.87 10.66 -1.17
N VAL A 44 5.79 10.03 -1.66
CA VAL A 44 5.86 8.93 -2.63
C VAL A 44 5.87 9.50 -4.05
N ALA A 45 6.84 9.08 -4.86
CA ALA A 45 6.91 9.49 -6.25
C ALA A 45 5.68 9.01 -7.04
N ALA A 46 5.13 9.88 -7.90
CA ALA A 46 3.84 9.66 -8.58
C ALA A 46 3.79 8.33 -9.38
N ASN A 47 4.92 7.90 -9.93
CA ASN A 47 5.04 6.64 -10.68
C ASN A 47 4.78 5.38 -9.84
N PHE A 48 4.91 5.43 -8.51
CA PHE A 48 4.55 4.30 -7.65
C PHE A 48 3.04 4.05 -7.63
N PHE A 49 2.22 5.09 -7.75
CA PHE A 49 0.76 4.95 -7.78
C PHE A 49 0.23 4.29 -9.06
N LEU A 50 1.10 4.03 -10.04
CA LEU A 50 0.82 3.22 -11.22
C LEU A 50 0.90 1.70 -10.92
N GLY A 51 0.26 1.30 -9.82
CA GLY A 51 0.10 -0.10 -9.41
C GLY A 51 1.14 -0.67 -8.46
N LYS A 52 2.07 0.14 -7.93
CA LYS A 52 3.10 -0.28 -6.95
C LYS A 52 2.82 0.22 -5.52
N VAL A 53 1.65 0.77 -5.27
CA VAL A 53 1.18 1.13 -3.94
C VAL A 53 -0.09 0.34 -3.63
N CYS A 54 -0.22 -0.14 -2.40
CA CYS A 54 -1.49 -0.64 -1.87
C CYS A 54 -1.68 -0.20 -0.41
N PHE A 55 -2.94 -0.18 0.02
CA PHE A 55 -3.33 0.10 1.40
C PHE A 55 -3.77 -1.21 2.07
N LEU A 56 -3.14 -1.55 3.18
CA LEU A 56 -3.50 -2.72 3.98
C LEU A 56 -4.18 -2.26 5.26
N VAL A 57 -5.50 -2.40 5.32
CA VAL A 57 -6.33 -1.99 6.45
C VAL A 57 -6.45 -3.13 7.45
N THR A 58 -6.09 -2.85 8.70
CA THR A 58 -6.11 -3.82 9.79
C THR A 58 -7.12 -3.43 10.86
N GLY A 59 -7.47 -4.38 11.74
CA GLY A 59 -8.38 -4.14 12.86
C GLY A 59 -9.88 -4.19 12.53
N VAL A 60 -10.23 -4.53 11.28
CA VAL A 60 -11.62 -4.57 10.75
C VAL A 60 -12.57 -5.57 11.43
N GLY A 61 -12.07 -6.68 11.99
CA GLY A 61 -12.92 -7.68 12.66
C GLY A 61 -13.55 -7.22 13.98
N ARG A 62 -13.20 -6.03 14.48
CA ARG A 62 -13.76 -5.45 15.71
C ARG A 62 -14.44 -4.11 15.42
N VAL A 63 -15.55 -4.17 14.68
CA VAL A 63 -16.32 -3.00 14.19
C VAL A 63 -16.70 -2.01 15.31
N ASN A 64 -16.88 -2.50 16.55
CA ASN A 64 -17.24 -1.67 17.71
C ASN A 64 -16.13 -0.71 18.18
N TYR A 65 -14.93 -0.78 17.61
CA TYR A 65 -13.77 0.04 18.00
C TYR A 65 -13.11 0.75 16.82
N CYS A 66 -13.83 0.92 15.70
CA CYS A 66 -13.32 1.67 14.56
C CYS A 66 -13.31 3.17 14.86
N SER A 67 -12.11 3.76 14.91
CA SER A 67 -11.94 5.21 15.04
C SER A 67 -11.89 5.91 13.67
N VAL A 68 -11.68 5.15 12.60
CA VAL A 68 -11.59 5.62 11.22
C VAL A 68 -12.82 5.17 10.45
N GLU A 69 -13.46 6.10 9.72
CA GLU A 69 -14.58 5.78 8.85
C GLU A 69 -14.10 5.03 7.60
N MET A 70 -14.84 3.99 7.21
CA MET A 70 -14.54 3.22 6.02
C MET A 70 -14.64 4.05 4.73
N SER A 71 -15.48 5.08 4.73
CA SER A 71 -15.62 6.05 3.65
C SER A 71 -14.30 6.79 3.37
N SER A 72 -13.53 7.12 4.41
CA SER A 72 -12.22 7.77 4.29
C SER A 72 -11.18 6.83 3.67
N ILE A 73 -11.21 5.55 4.06
CA ILE A 73 -10.36 4.52 3.46
C ILE A 73 -10.67 4.32 1.97
N TRP A 74 -11.96 4.26 1.63
CA TRP A 74 -12.39 4.13 0.24
C TRP A 74 -11.93 5.31 -0.62
N LYS A 75 -12.19 6.54 -0.15
CA LYS A 75 -11.74 7.77 -0.80
C LYS A 75 -10.22 7.79 -0.99
N LEU A 76 -9.46 7.32 -0.01
CA LEU A 76 -8.00 7.22 -0.11
C LEU A 76 -7.57 6.29 -1.26
N GLY A 77 -8.19 5.11 -1.37
CA GLY A 77 -7.95 4.19 -2.48
C GLY A 77 -8.28 4.79 -3.84
N GLU A 78 -9.40 5.53 -3.94
CA GLU A 78 -9.81 6.21 -5.17
C GLU A 78 -8.86 7.33 -5.59
N VAL A 79 -8.50 8.22 -4.65
CA VAL A 79 -7.63 9.38 -4.90
C VAL A 79 -6.26 8.94 -5.42
N TYR A 80 -5.71 7.88 -4.84
CA TYR A 80 -4.39 7.37 -5.21
C TYR A 80 -4.43 6.21 -6.21
N CYS A 81 -5.60 5.88 -6.78
CA CYS A 81 -5.80 4.77 -7.72
C CYS A 81 -5.13 3.46 -7.27
N SER A 82 -5.13 3.20 -5.96
CA SER A 82 -4.33 2.15 -5.33
C SER A 82 -5.24 1.14 -4.62
N PRO A 83 -4.97 -0.17 -4.71
CA PRO A 83 -5.81 -1.18 -4.11
C PRO A 83 -5.90 -1.06 -2.59
N VAL A 84 -7.08 -1.32 -2.03
CA VAL A 84 -7.32 -1.43 -0.60
C VAL A 84 -7.57 -2.90 -0.25
N LEU A 85 -6.78 -3.45 0.66
CA LEU A 85 -6.90 -4.81 1.18
C LEU A 85 -7.29 -4.76 2.65
N TYR A 86 -8.23 -5.59 3.05
CA TYR A 86 -8.64 -5.73 4.45
C TYR A 86 -8.04 -7.00 5.03
N CYS A 87 -7.42 -6.89 6.21
CA CYS A 87 -6.79 -8.01 6.87
C CYS A 87 -6.99 -7.96 8.38
N GLU A 88 -7.42 -9.08 8.94
CA GLU A 88 -7.42 -9.29 10.38
C GLU A 88 -6.17 -10.06 10.79
N LEU A 89 -5.13 -9.33 11.19
CA LEU A 89 -3.82 -9.90 11.54
C LEU A 89 -3.86 -10.88 12.72
N GLU A 90 -4.86 -10.77 13.59
CA GLU A 90 -5.09 -11.65 14.73
C GLU A 90 -5.49 -13.08 14.29
N LEU A 91 -6.11 -13.22 13.11
CA LEU A 91 -6.54 -14.50 12.59
C LEU A 91 -5.46 -15.08 11.66
N GLU A 92 -4.78 -16.12 12.13
CA GLU A 92 -3.64 -16.73 11.42
C GLU A 92 -3.96 -17.07 9.96
N ARG A 93 -5.10 -17.72 9.69
CA ARG A 93 -5.51 -18.08 8.32
C ARG A 93 -5.64 -16.86 7.42
N ILE A 94 -6.22 -15.77 7.93
CA ILE A 94 -6.39 -14.51 7.18
C ILE A 94 -5.04 -13.84 6.94
N ARG A 95 -4.17 -13.83 7.95
CA ARG A 95 -2.81 -13.30 7.85
C ARG A 95 -2.01 -14.04 6.79
N VAL A 96 -2.05 -15.37 6.76
CA VAL A 96 -1.35 -16.19 5.75
C VAL A 96 -1.90 -15.91 4.35
N ALA A 97 -3.23 -15.91 4.17
CA ALA A 97 -3.84 -15.62 2.86
C ALA A 97 -3.50 -14.20 2.36
N THR A 98 -3.50 -13.22 3.26
CA THR A 98 -3.11 -11.84 2.94
C THR A 98 -1.64 -11.74 2.57
N ALA A 99 -0.75 -12.40 3.30
CA ALA A 99 0.68 -12.43 2.99
C ALA A 99 0.94 -13.06 1.62
N GLN A 100 0.24 -14.16 1.28
CA GLN A 100 0.30 -14.77 -0.04
C GLN A 100 -0.19 -13.83 -1.15
N ARG A 101 -1.27 -13.08 -0.91
CA ARG A 101 -1.78 -12.07 -1.85
C ARG A 101 -0.75 -10.95 -2.05
N LEU A 102 -0.15 -10.43 -0.99
CA LEU A 102 0.90 -9.41 -1.06
C LEU A 102 2.15 -9.92 -1.79
N LEU A 103 2.56 -11.16 -1.53
CA LEU A 103 3.67 -11.80 -2.24
C LEU A 103 3.39 -11.88 -3.74
N ARG A 104 2.16 -12.22 -4.14
CA ARG A 104 1.76 -12.24 -5.55
C ARG A 104 1.81 -10.85 -6.17
N MET A 105 1.30 -9.83 -5.46
CA MET A 105 1.38 -8.44 -5.92
C MET A 105 2.82 -7.99 -6.11
N LEU A 106 3.70 -8.31 -5.15
CA LEU A 106 5.13 -8.00 -5.23
C LEU A 106 5.77 -8.68 -6.44
N GLN A 107 5.48 -9.96 -6.69
CA GLN A 107 5.99 -10.67 -7.86
C GLN A 107 5.58 -9.98 -9.18
N ILE A 108 4.33 -9.51 -9.28
CA ILE A 108 3.86 -8.74 -10.44
C ILE A 108 4.61 -7.42 -10.56
N CYS A 109 4.71 -6.66 -9.47
CA CYS A 109 5.35 -5.34 -9.48
C CYS A 109 6.85 -5.40 -9.75
N ALA A 110 7.51 -6.48 -9.34
CA ALA A 110 8.91 -6.77 -9.63
C ALA A 110 9.16 -7.22 -11.09
N GLY A 111 8.10 -7.59 -11.82
CA GLY A 111 8.19 -8.09 -13.20
C GLY A 111 8.44 -9.60 -13.32
N HIS A 112 8.20 -10.37 -12.26
CA HIS A 112 8.38 -11.83 -12.25
C HIS A 112 7.18 -12.60 -12.82
N VAL A 113 6.19 -11.91 -13.40
CA VAL A 113 4.96 -12.49 -13.92
C VAL A 113 4.85 -12.14 -15.41
N PRO A 114 5.16 -13.09 -16.31
CA PRO A 114 5.05 -12.85 -17.75
C PRO A 114 3.63 -12.43 -18.14
N GLY A 115 3.52 -11.42 -19.00
CA GLY A 115 2.22 -10.94 -19.52
C GLY A 115 1.40 -10.06 -18.56
N VAL A 116 1.85 -9.83 -17.32
CA VAL A 116 1.15 -8.98 -16.35
C VAL A 116 2.11 -7.94 -15.78
N SER A 117 1.78 -6.66 -15.96
CA SER A 117 2.51 -5.55 -15.35
C SER A 117 1.77 -4.97 -14.13
N ALA A 118 2.45 -4.17 -13.32
CA ALA A 118 1.82 -3.42 -12.23
C ALA A 118 0.65 -2.54 -12.71
N LEU A 119 0.80 -1.90 -13.87
CA LEU A 119 -0.22 -1.06 -14.49
C LEU A 119 -1.47 -1.88 -14.87
N THR A 120 -1.28 -2.99 -15.60
CA THR A 120 -2.37 -3.88 -16.01
C THR A 120 -3.09 -4.45 -14.79
N PHE A 121 -2.33 -4.81 -13.76
CA PHE A 121 -2.85 -5.36 -12.52
C PHE A 121 -3.67 -4.35 -11.71
N SER A 122 -3.21 -3.10 -11.60
CA SER A 122 -3.96 -2.01 -10.96
C SER A 122 -5.32 -1.80 -11.63
N PHE A 123 -5.36 -1.83 -12.96
CA PHE A 123 -6.62 -1.72 -13.71
C PHE A 123 -7.59 -2.87 -13.38
N LEU A 124 -7.10 -4.10 -13.29
CA LEU A 124 -7.93 -5.27 -12.94
C LEU A 124 -8.53 -5.14 -11.53
N LEU A 125 -7.71 -4.75 -10.55
CA LEU A 125 -8.15 -4.60 -9.16
C LEU A 125 -9.15 -3.46 -8.94
N ARG A 126 -9.21 -2.49 -9.85
CA ARG A 126 -10.14 -1.36 -9.78
C ARG A 126 -11.51 -1.68 -10.39
N ASN A 127 -11.56 -2.66 -11.29
CA ASN A 127 -12.78 -3.10 -11.96
C ASN A 127 -13.41 -4.35 -11.31
N SER A 128 -12.92 -4.79 -10.15
CA SER A 128 -13.43 -5.94 -9.42
C SER A 128 -14.39 -5.57 -8.29
#